data_AF-A0A7J9GKU3-F1
#
_entry.id   AF-A0A7J9GKU3-F1
#
_cell.length_a   1.000
_cell.length_b   1.000
_cell.length_c   1.000
_cell.angle_alpha   90.00
_cell.angle_beta   90.00
_cell.angle_gamma   90.00
#
_symmetry.space_group_name_H-M   'P 1'
#
loop_
_entity.id
_entity.type
_entity.pdbx_description
1 polymer ?
#
loop_
_entity_poly.entity_id
_entity_poly.type
_entity_poly.pdbx_seq_one_letter_code
_entity_poly.pdbx_strand_id
1 'polypeptide(L)'
;LVEEADYKSTTELFSKKGDDKSLDNFIPKSESDFVEYAELISHKLRPYEAVMRLSLTSLKAADVKDIASSVTAIANEKLKAEKE
;
A
#
# COMPACT_ATOMS: atom_id res chain seq x y z
N LEU A 1 6.70 4.42 24.05
CA LEU A 1 7.13 4.47 22.63
C LEU A 1 8.32 3.55 22.32
N VAL A 2 8.63 2.57 23.18
CA VAL A 2 9.66 1.54 22.89
C VAL A 2 8.99 0.22 22.48
N GLU A 3 7.84 -0.11 23.08
CA GLU A 3 7.08 -1.34 22.77
C GLU A 3 6.57 -1.45 21.32
N GLU A 4 6.11 -0.36 20.68
CA GLU A 4 5.62 -0.43 19.29
C GLU A 4 6.75 -0.60 18.27
N ALA A 5 7.93 -0.07 18.56
CA ALA A 5 9.11 -0.20 17.70
C ALA A 5 9.69 -1.62 17.79
N ASP A 6 9.70 -2.19 19.00
CA ASP A 6 10.13 -3.56 19.23
C ASP A 6 9.12 -4.57 18.68
N TYR A 7 7.81 -4.28 18.72
CA TYR A 7 6.77 -5.12 18.11
C TYR A 7 6.85 -5.13 16.57
N LYS A 8 7.05 -3.96 15.93
CA LYS A 8 7.30 -3.90 14.48
C LYS A 8 8.59 -4.63 14.10
N SER A 9 9.68 -4.39 14.85
CA SER A 9 10.97 -5.03 14.59
C SER A 9 10.93 -6.54 14.80
N THR A 10 10.18 -7.05 15.79
CA THR A 10 10.01 -8.50 15.99
C THR A 10 9.05 -9.11 14.97
N THR A 11 8.00 -8.42 14.54
CA THR A 11 7.13 -8.89 13.44
C THR A 11 7.91 -9.02 12.13
N GLU A 12 8.81 -8.07 11.82
CA GLU A 12 9.70 -8.14 10.66
C GLU A 12 10.77 -9.25 10.80
N LEU A 13 11.32 -9.47 12.00
CA LEU A 13 12.34 -10.51 12.22
C LEU A 13 11.79 -11.94 12.18
N PHE A 14 10.53 -12.17 12.57
CA PHE A 14 9.91 -13.50 12.64
C PHE A 14 8.96 -13.81 11.47
N SER A 15 8.63 -12.85 10.59
CA SER A 15 7.91 -13.13 9.34
C SER A 15 8.76 -13.89 8.31
N LYS A 16 10.08 -13.96 8.51
CA LYS A 16 10.97 -14.85 7.77
C LYS A 16 10.97 -16.26 8.35
N LYS A 17 9.94 -17.05 8.02
CA LYS A 17 10.02 -18.52 7.95
C LYS A 17 8.73 -19.10 7.38
N GLY A 18 8.72 -19.40 6.08
CA GLY A 18 7.67 -20.22 5.48
C GLY A 18 7.74 -20.23 3.96
N ASP A 19 7.32 -19.14 3.33
CA ASP A 19 7.34 -18.91 1.89
C ASP A 19 7.30 -17.38 1.73
N ASP A 20 8.31 -16.77 1.10
CA ASP A 20 8.20 -15.35 0.72
C ASP A 20 7.05 -15.25 -0.29
N LYS A 21 5.92 -14.70 0.17
CA LYS A 21 4.78 -14.39 -0.70
C LYS A 21 5.24 -13.35 -1.72
N SER A 22 5.11 -13.71 -2.98
CA SER A 22 5.41 -12.90 -4.15
C SER A 22 4.14 -12.78 -4.99
N LEU A 23 4.11 -11.81 -5.90
CA LEU A 23 2.97 -11.67 -6.82
C LEU A 23 2.74 -12.92 -7.69
N ASP A 24 3.78 -13.75 -7.89
CA ASP A 24 3.72 -14.92 -8.75
C ASP A 24 3.18 -16.18 -8.02
N ASN A 25 3.25 -16.21 -6.68
CA ASN A 25 2.83 -17.36 -5.88
C ASN A 25 1.67 -17.07 -4.91
N PHE A 26 1.26 -15.81 -4.77
CA PHE A 26 0.21 -15.42 -3.83
C PHE A 26 -1.15 -15.26 -4.53
N ILE A 27 -2.09 -16.15 -4.19
CA ILE A 27 -3.47 -16.13 -4.69
C ILE A 27 -4.38 -15.66 -3.54
N PRO A 28 -4.87 -14.41 -3.54
CA PRO A 28 -5.69 -13.89 -2.45
C PRO A 28 -7.06 -14.58 -2.42
N LYS A 29 -7.48 -15.06 -1.24
CA LYS A 29 -8.78 -15.75 -1.02
C LYS A 29 -9.69 -15.02 -0.03
N SER A 30 -9.12 -14.14 0.78
CA SER A 30 -9.83 -13.28 1.73
C SER A 30 -9.61 -11.79 1.42
N GLU A 31 -10.42 -10.92 2.01
CA GLU A 31 -10.22 -9.47 1.94
C GLU A 31 -8.84 -9.07 2.50
N SER A 32 -8.45 -9.66 3.63
CA SER A 32 -7.13 -9.46 4.23
C SER A 32 -6.00 -9.90 3.29
N ASP A 33 -6.17 -11.03 2.60
CA ASP A 33 -5.19 -11.49 1.61
C ASP A 33 -5.10 -10.50 0.45
N PHE A 34 -6.22 -9.89 0.05
CA PHE A 34 -6.23 -8.91 -1.02
C PHE A 34 -5.51 -7.62 -0.63
N VAL A 35 -5.62 -7.19 0.63
CA VAL A 35 -4.86 -6.04 1.16
C VAL A 35 -3.35 -6.33 1.11
N GLU A 36 -2.93 -7.53 1.55
CA GLU A 36 -1.53 -7.97 1.48
C GLU A 36 -1.03 -8.04 0.03
N TYR A 37 -1.88 -8.53 -0.90
CA TYR A 37 -1.54 -8.59 -2.32
C TYR A 37 -1.43 -7.19 -2.93
N ALA A 38 -2.32 -6.27 -2.56
CA ALA A 38 -2.28 -4.88 -3.00
C ALA A 38 -1.01 -4.17 -2.51
N GLU A 39 -0.55 -4.46 -1.29
CA GLU A 39 0.71 -3.95 -0.77
C GLU A 39 1.91 -4.44 -1.61
N LEU A 40 1.97 -5.74 -1.94
CA LEU A 40 3.00 -6.30 -2.84
C LEU A 40 2.98 -5.63 -4.22
N ILE A 41 1.79 -5.38 -4.79
CA ILE A 41 1.65 -4.64 -6.05
C ILE A 41 2.21 -3.23 -5.90
N SER A 42 1.86 -2.53 -4.81
CA SER A 42 2.25 -1.12 -4.61
C SER A 42 3.77 -0.95 -4.60
N HIS A 43 4.51 -1.89 -4.02
CA HIS A 43 5.97 -1.89 -4.01
C HIS A 43 6.55 -2.06 -5.41
N LYS A 44 5.98 -2.95 -6.22
CA LYS A 44 6.43 -3.18 -7.60
C LYS A 44 6.10 -2.02 -8.53
N LEU A 45 5.01 -1.30 -8.27
CA LEU A 45 4.54 -0.17 -9.08
C LEU A 45 5.16 1.17 -8.71
N ARG A 46 5.78 1.31 -7.52
CA ARG A 46 6.39 2.57 -7.06
C ARG A 46 7.33 3.23 -8.08
N PRO A 47 8.18 2.50 -8.83
CA PRO A 47 9.03 3.11 -9.86
C PRO A 47 8.27 3.59 -11.12
N TYR A 48 7.00 3.18 -11.29
CA TYR A 48 6.23 3.35 -12.53
C TYR A 48 5.02 4.25 -12.31
N GLU A 49 5.26 5.54 -12.10
CA GLU A 49 4.21 6.55 -11.86
C GLU A 49 3.12 6.58 -12.96
N ALA A 50 3.49 6.23 -14.20
CA ALA A 50 2.55 6.17 -15.32
C ALA A 50 1.39 5.18 -15.10
N VAL A 51 1.60 4.13 -14.30
CA VAL A 51 0.58 3.11 -14.01
C VAL A 51 -0.60 3.71 -13.24
N MET A 52 -0.33 4.63 -12.30
CA MET A 52 -1.38 5.29 -11.51
C MET A 52 -2.29 6.15 -12.38
N ARG A 53 -1.75 6.77 -13.44
CA ARG A 53 -2.57 7.54 -14.38
C ARG A 53 -3.38 6.63 -15.29
N LEU A 54 -2.76 5.57 -15.81
CA LEU A 54 -3.42 4.62 -16.72
C LEU A 54 -4.59 3.90 -16.05
N SER A 55 -4.46 3.50 -14.78
CA SER A 55 -5.52 2.83 -14.02
C SER A 55 -6.80 3.66 -13.85
N LEU A 56 -6.70 4.98 -14.05
CA LEU A 56 -7.84 5.91 -13.91
C LEU A 56 -8.49 6.28 -15.24
N THR A 57 -7.85 6.00 -16.38
CA THR A 57 -8.31 6.49 -17.70
C THR A 57 -9.66 5.96 -18.14
N SER A 58 -10.06 4.77 -17.68
CA SER A 58 -11.36 4.16 -18.00
C SER A 58 -12.49 4.59 -17.05
N LEU A 59 -12.18 5.33 -16.00
CA LEU A 59 -13.15 5.74 -14.98
C LEU A 59 -13.84 7.04 -15.39
N LYS A 60 -15.03 7.29 -14.81
CA LYS A 60 -15.72 8.57 -15.02
C LYS A 60 -15.05 9.66 -14.19
N ALA A 61 -15.23 10.91 -14.60
CA ALA A 61 -14.65 12.06 -13.92
C ALA A 61 -15.04 12.15 -12.43
N ALA A 62 -16.25 11.73 -12.06
CA ALA A 62 -16.69 11.68 -10.66
C ALA A 62 -15.84 10.70 -9.84
N ASP A 63 -15.67 9.47 -10.31
CA ASP A 63 -14.89 8.43 -9.63
C ASP A 63 -13.41 8.87 -9.47
N VAL A 64 -12.85 9.50 -10.51
CA VAL A 64 -11.48 10.05 -10.45
C VAL A 64 -11.36 11.14 -9.38
N LYS A 65 -12.39 11.99 -9.22
CA LYS A 65 -12.40 13.06 -8.22
C LYS A 65 -12.46 12.52 -6.78
N ASP A 66 -13.19 11.43 -6.57
CA ASP A 66 -13.27 10.78 -5.27
C ASP A 66 -11.89 10.20 -4.89
N ILE A 67 -11.23 9.51 -5.83
CA ILE A 67 -9.87 9.00 -5.64
C ILE A 67 -8.88 10.14 -5.37
N ALA A 68 -8.97 11.25 -6.12
CA ALA A 68 -8.10 12.42 -5.93
C ALA A 68 -8.25 13.06 -4.54
N SER A 69 -9.47 13.04 -3.99
CA SER A 69 -9.75 13.55 -2.64
C SER A 69 -9.04 12.70 -1.58
N SER A 70 -9.08 11.37 -1.70
CA SER A 70 -8.34 10.45 -0.83
C SER A 70 -6.82 10.67 -0.90
N VAL A 71 -6.27 10.85 -2.10
CA VAL A 71 -4.83 11.15 -2.27
C VAL A 71 -4.44 12.48 -1.62
N THR A 72 -5.29 13.49 -1.75
CA THR A 72 -5.06 14.81 -1.11
C THR A 72 -5.07 14.70 0.42
N ALA A 73 -5.96 13.88 0.99
CA ALA A 73 -5.97 13.62 2.43
C ALA A 73 -4.65 13.00 2.91
N ILE A 74 -4.17 11.95 2.21
CA ILE A 74 -2.88 11.30 2.52
C ILE A 74 -1.71 12.31 2.44
N ALA A 75 -1.71 13.18 1.43
CA ALA A 75 -0.68 14.20 1.29
C ALA A 75 -0.67 15.16 2.49
N ASN A 76 -1.85 15.61 2.93
CA ASN A 76 -1.98 16.50 4.08
C ASN A 76 -1.54 15.82 5.39
N GLU A 77 -1.85 14.54 5.58
CA GLU A 77 -1.40 13.76 6.75
C GLU A 77 0.13 13.66 6.80
N LYS A 78 0.79 13.40 5.66
CA LYS A 78 2.25 13.36 5.57
C LYS A 78 2.88 14.72 5.85
N LEU A 79 2.36 15.79 5.24
CA LEU A 79 2.85 17.16 5.48
C LEU A 79 2.73 17.58 6.94
N LYS A 80 1.73 17.07 7.66
CA LYS A 80 1.60 17.31 9.10
C LYS A 80 2.67 16.55 9.88
N ALA A 81 2.86 15.27 9.60
CA ALA A 81 3.87 14.44 10.25
C ALA A 81 5.32 14.90 10.01
N GLU A 82 5.60 15.57 8.88
CA GLU A 82 6.91 16.16 8.57
C GLU A 82 7.23 17.42 9.40
N LYS A 83 6.23 18.03 10.04
CA LYS A 83 6.37 19.26 10.83
C LYS A 83 6.34 19.03 12.34
N GLU A 84 5.98 17.83 12.78
CA GLU A 84 5.99 17.37 14.19
C GLU A 84 7.34 16.72 14.53
#